data_AF-A0AAV1QL31-F1
#
_entry.id   AF-A0AAV1QL31-F1
#
_cell.length_a   1.000
_cell.length_b   1.000
_cell.length_c   1.000
_cell.angle_alpha   90.00
_cell.angle_beta   90.00
_cell.angle_gamma   90.00
#
_symmetry.space_group_name_H-M   'P 1'
#
loop_
_entity.id
_entity.type
_entity.pdbx_description
1 polymer ?
#
loop_
_entity_poly.entity_id
_entity_poly.type
_entity_poly.pdbx_seq_one_letter_code
_entity_poly.pdbx_strand_id
1 'polypeptide(L)'
;MNKLIKLVHHLQNVDPGIIKEQPKMINKMVDMLSTMIRPAAPTEDTAQLIKGNADNWGYTTLVILKQHYQAGIRTTSEEISEILVQDWKEQFQLAARWAKKNLPHIKQEAIDHAEALIIAENDGSNQPQVPTIVQPRQRQQANVTVATMTEGTGPGIEQATQGAHPLVQGEPLLAVEPPSEPRN
;
A
#
# COMPACT_ATOMS: atom_id res chain seq x y z
N MET A 1 2.40 15.40 17.85
CA MET A 1 3.50 16.16 17.20
C MET A 1 4.79 15.35 16.99
N ASN A 2 5.44 14.78 18.01
CA ASN A 2 6.67 13.97 17.81
C ASN A 2 6.47 12.80 16.81
N LYS A 3 5.33 12.09 16.92
CA LYS A 3 4.91 11.05 15.96
C LYS A 3 4.91 11.56 14.51
N LEU A 4 4.34 12.75 14.26
CA LEU A 4 4.30 13.37 12.94
C LEU A 4 5.71 13.64 12.40
N ILE A 5 6.59 14.26 13.20
CA ILE A 5 7.98 14.53 12.80
C ILE A 5 8.72 13.23 12.45
N LYS A 6 8.54 12.17 13.23
CA LYS A 6 9.11 10.84 12.93
C LYS A 6 8.62 10.30 11.59
N LEU A 7 7.31 10.34 11.36
CA LEU A 7 6.71 9.81 10.13
C LEU A 7 7.20 10.56 8.89
N VAL A 8 7.27 11.90 8.95
CA VAL A 8 7.83 12.72 7.86
C VAL A 8 9.31 12.41 7.63
N HIS A 9 10.11 12.32 8.71
CA HIS A 9 11.51 11.93 8.62
C HIS A 9 11.70 10.56 7.96
N HIS A 10 10.91 9.56 8.35
CA HIS A 10 11.01 8.23 7.77
C HIS A 10 10.51 8.17 6.33
N LEU A 11 9.45 8.92 5.97
CA LEU A 11 8.99 9.05 4.59
C LEU A 11 10.11 9.58 3.68
N GLN A 12 10.82 10.62 4.12
CA GLN A 12 11.95 11.18 3.36
C GLN A 12 13.10 10.19 3.17
N ASN A 13 13.18 9.13 3.97
CA ASN A 13 14.21 8.09 3.87
C ASN A 13 13.78 6.90 3.02
N VAL A 14 12.50 6.79 2.61
CA VAL A 14 12.01 5.65 1.82
C VAL A 14 11.34 6.05 0.51
N ASP A 15 10.99 7.32 0.33
CA ASP A 15 10.38 7.78 -0.91
C ASP A 15 11.43 7.85 -2.04
N PRO A 16 11.29 7.06 -3.12
CA PRO A 16 12.21 7.08 -4.26
C PRO A 16 12.27 8.44 -4.97
N GLY A 17 11.25 9.29 -4.83
CA GLY A 17 11.28 10.66 -5.35
C GLY A 17 12.16 11.61 -4.54
N ILE A 18 12.60 11.19 -3.35
CA ILE A 18 13.36 12.00 -2.38
C ILE A 18 14.77 11.41 -2.17
N ILE A 19 14.89 10.08 -2.09
CA ILE A 19 16.18 9.39 -1.90
C ILE A 19 16.83 9.02 -3.23
N LYS A 20 18.14 9.23 -3.34
CA LYS A 20 18.94 8.80 -4.51
C LYS A 20 19.33 7.32 -4.46
N GLU A 21 19.44 6.77 -3.26
CA GLU A 21 19.87 5.40 -3.00
C GLU A 21 18.90 4.74 -2.01
N GLN A 22 18.68 3.44 -2.18
CA GLN A 22 17.87 2.67 -1.25
C GLN A 22 18.48 2.68 0.17
N PRO A 23 17.65 2.59 1.23
CA PRO A 23 18.14 2.50 2.59
C PRO A 23 19.10 1.33 2.78
N LYS A 24 20.24 1.57 3.43
CA LYS A 24 21.30 0.57 3.64
C LYS A 24 20.79 -0.76 4.22
N MET A 25 19.80 -0.71 5.11
CA MET A 25 19.22 -1.92 5.68
C MET A 25 18.42 -2.74 4.66
N ILE A 26 17.70 -2.10 3.74
CA ILE A 26 16.99 -2.81 2.67
C ILE A 26 18.00 -3.46 1.72
N ASN A 27 19.04 -2.74 1.30
CA ASN A 27 20.10 -3.31 0.46
C ASN A 27 20.75 -4.55 1.10
N LYS A 28 21.11 -4.46 2.38
CA LYS A 28 21.67 -5.61 3.12
C LYS A 28 20.73 -6.83 3.12
N MET A 29 19.43 -6.60 3.24
CA MET A 29 18.44 -7.67 3.21
C MET A 29 18.29 -8.25 1.79
N VAL A 30 18.32 -7.42 0.76
CA VAL A 30 18.32 -7.87 -0.65
C VAL A 30 19.54 -8.74 -0.92
N ASP A 31 20.74 -8.31 -0.50
CA ASP A 31 21.98 -9.07 -0.64
C ASP A 31 21.90 -10.43 0.07
N MET A 32 21.36 -10.42 1.30
CA MET A 32 21.16 -11.64 2.09
C MET A 32 20.18 -12.59 1.41
N LEU A 33 19.01 -12.10 0.97
CA LEU A 33 17.99 -12.90 0.30
C LEU A 33 18.49 -13.47 -1.04
N SER A 34 19.32 -12.72 -1.75
CA SER A 34 19.93 -13.16 -3.01
C SER A 34 20.91 -14.33 -2.85
N THR A 35 21.44 -14.56 -1.64
CA THR A 35 22.50 -15.55 -1.38
C THR A 35 22.10 -16.67 -0.42
N MET A 36 21.00 -16.48 0.32
CA MET A 36 20.50 -17.42 1.31
C MET A 36 19.93 -18.71 0.69
N ILE A 37 19.30 -18.61 -0.48
CA ILE A 37 18.70 -19.76 -1.17
C ILE A 37 19.74 -20.35 -2.12
N ARG A 38 20.13 -21.61 -1.88
CA ARG A 38 21.09 -22.35 -2.71
C ARG A 38 20.44 -23.62 -3.25
N PRO A 39 20.08 -23.66 -4.54
CA PRO A 39 19.56 -24.86 -5.17
C PRO A 39 20.56 -26.01 -5.10
N ALA A 40 20.08 -27.26 -5.00
CA ALA A 40 20.93 -28.44 -5.00
C ALA A 40 21.73 -28.60 -6.31
N ALA A 41 21.18 -28.12 -7.43
CA ALA A 41 21.84 -28.00 -8.72
C ALA A 41 21.75 -26.54 -9.20
N PRO A 42 22.72 -25.69 -8.84
CA PRO A 42 22.68 -24.27 -9.20
C PRO A 42 22.86 -24.09 -10.70
N THR A 43 21.99 -23.28 -11.32
CA THR A 43 22.13 -22.79 -12.68
C THR A 43 22.13 -21.27 -12.67
N GLU A 44 22.72 -20.66 -13.70
CA GLU A 44 22.74 -19.21 -13.86
C GLU A 44 21.31 -18.63 -13.93
N ASP A 45 20.42 -19.28 -14.68
CA ASP A 45 19.01 -18.90 -14.77
C ASP A 45 18.34 -18.89 -13.38
N THR A 46 18.59 -19.91 -12.56
CA THR A 46 18.00 -19.99 -11.22
C THR A 46 18.60 -18.91 -10.29
N ALA A 47 19.89 -18.60 -10.42
CA ALA A 47 20.53 -17.53 -9.66
C ALA A 47 19.94 -16.15 -10.01
N GLN A 48 19.67 -15.90 -11.29
CA GLN A 48 19.02 -14.66 -11.74
C GLN A 48 17.59 -14.54 -11.23
N LEU A 49 16.82 -15.62 -11.21
CA LEU A 49 15.47 -15.63 -10.63
C LEU A 49 15.49 -15.34 -9.13
N ILE A 50 16.42 -15.93 -8.38
CA ILE A 50 16.58 -15.67 -6.94
C ILE A 50 16.93 -14.20 -6.69
N LYS A 51 17.88 -13.65 -7.45
CA LYS A 51 18.25 -12.24 -7.36
C LYS A 51 17.07 -11.32 -7.70
N GLY A 52 16.37 -11.58 -8.79
CA GLY A 52 15.21 -10.79 -9.20
C GLY A 52 14.09 -10.82 -8.15
N ASN A 53 13.87 -11.96 -7.51
CA ASN A 53 12.92 -12.07 -6.40
C ASN A 53 13.35 -11.24 -5.18
N ALA A 54 14.64 -11.25 -4.82
CA ALA A 54 15.17 -10.45 -3.73
C ALA A 54 15.05 -8.94 -4.02
N ASP A 55 15.37 -8.51 -5.25
CA ASP A 55 15.20 -7.12 -5.70
C ASP A 55 13.73 -6.69 -5.62
N ASN A 56 12.80 -7.54 -6.08
CA ASN A 56 11.37 -7.28 -6.01
C ASN A 56 10.86 -7.19 -4.56
N TRP A 57 11.37 -8.03 -3.66
CA TRP A 57 11.07 -7.94 -2.23
C TRP A 57 11.51 -6.58 -1.65
N GLY A 58 12.71 -6.11 -1.99
CA GLY A 58 13.22 -4.81 -1.56
C GLY A 58 12.35 -3.65 -2.05
N TYR A 59 12.00 -3.66 -3.34
CA TYR A 59 11.08 -2.69 -3.94
C TYR A 59 9.71 -2.66 -3.26
N THR A 60 9.09 -3.83 -3.13
CA THR A 60 7.75 -3.96 -2.52
C THR A 60 7.75 -3.48 -1.07
N THR A 61 8.83 -3.78 -0.33
CA THR A 61 9.01 -3.30 1.05
C THR A 61 9.06 -1.77 1.11
N LEU A 62 9.76 -1.11 0.19
CA LEU A 62 9.80 0.36 0.14
C LEU A 62 8.43 0.96 -0.17
N VAL A 63 7.66 0.36 -1.08
CA VAL A 63 6.29 0.79 -1.38
C VAL A 63 5.40 0.69 -0.13
N ILE A 64 5.45 -0.43 0.58
CA ILE A 64 4.69 -0.64 1.82
C ILE A 64 5.06 0.41 2.86
N LEU A 65 6.36 0.66 3.07
CA LEU A 65 6.84 1.66 4.03
C LEU A 65 6.38 3.08 3.64
N LYS A 66 6.50 3.44 2.37
CA LYS A 66 6.01 4.74 1.86
C LYS A 66 4.52 4.92 2.14
N GLN A 67 3.70 3.94 1.78
CA GLN A 67 2.26 3.96 2.02
C GLN A 67 1.93 4.05 3.51
N HIS A 68 2.63 3.27 4.33
CA HIS A 68 2.47 3.30 5.79
C HIS A 68 2.76 4.69 6.36
N TYR A 69 3.87 5.31 5.98
CA TYR A 69 4.21 6.64 6.47
C TYR A 69 3.25 7.72 5.95
N GLN A 70 2.82 7.65 4.68
CA GLN A 70 1.82 8.57 4.13
C GLN A 70 0.48 8.47 4.87
N ALA A 71 -0.03 7.26 5.07
CA ALA A 71 -1.26 7.03 5.83
C ALA A 71 -1.11 7.51 7.28
N GLY A 72 0.01 7.18 7.93
CA GLY A 72 0.30 7.62 9.28
C GLY A 72 0.39 9.14 9.41
N ILE A 73 0.99 9.84 8.44
CA ILE A 73 1.06 11.30 8.41
C ILE A 73 -0.35 11.88 8.38
N ARG A 74 -1.20 11.41 7.45
CA ARG A 74 -2.58 11.87 7.31
C ARG A 74 -3.37 11.66 8.61
N THR A 75 -3.38 10.45 9.15
CA THR A 75 -4.11 10.17 10.39
C THR A 75 -3.56 10.99 11.56
N THR A 76 -2.24 11.17 11.66
CA THR A 76 -1.65 11.94 12.75
C THR A 76 -1.88 13.45 12.60
N SER A 77 -1.97 13.98 11.37
CA SER A 77 -2.29 15.40 11.14
C SER A 77 -3.74 15.69 11.51
N GLU A 78 -4.67 14.82 11.12
CA GLU A 78 -6.09 14.85 11.52
C GLU A 78 -6.23 14.74 13.06
N GLU A 79 -5.56 13.78 13.72
CA GLU A 79 -5.56 13.66 15.19
C GLU A 79 -5.04 14.93 15.89
N ILE A 80 -4.01 15.57 15.31
CA ILE A 80 -3.39 16.77 15.88
C ILE A 80 -4.33 17.98 15.71
N SER A 81 -5.07 18.08 14.61
CA SER A 81 -5.97 19.20 14.35
C SER A 81 -7.18 19.21 15.28
N GLU A 82 -7.70 18.03 15.64
CA GLU A 82 -8.80 17.88 16.60
C GLU A 82 -8.46 18.36 18.02
N ILE A 83 -7.19 18.23 18.42
CA ILE A 83 -6.71 18.55 19.77
C ILE A 83 -5.87 19.83 19.81
N LEU A 84 -5.80 20.56 18.70
CA LEU A 84 -4.88 21.68 18.56
C LEU A 84 -5.28 22.82 19.50
N VAL A 85 -4.43 23.09 20.49
CA VAL A 85 -4.59 24.21 21.41
C VAL A 85 -3.95 25.49 20.84
N GLN A 86 -4.35 26.65 21.36
CA GLN A 86 -3.90 27.97 20.91
C GLN A 86 -2.37 28.15 20.93
N ASP A 87 -1.64 27.35 21.73
CA ASP A 87 -0.17 27.37 21.86
C ASP A 87 0.55 26.17 21.23
N TRP A 88 -0.01 25.57 20.17
CA TRP A 88 0.56 24.38 19.51
C TRP A 88 2.03 24.55 19.07
N LYS A 89 2.44 25.78 18.78
CA LYS A 89 3.78 26.10 18.29
C LYS A 89 4.88 25.81 19.32
N GLU A 90 4.64 26.09 20.60
CA GLU A 90 5.61 25.80 21.66
C GLU A 90 5.78 24.28 21.83
N GLN A 91 4.67 23.55 21.82
CA GLN A 91 4.66 22.08 21.87
C GLN A 91 5.37 21.47 20.66
N PHE A 92 5.18 22.05 19.49
CA PHE A 92 5.87 21.62 18.28
C PHE A 92 7.38 21.84 18.39
N GLN A 93 7.83 22.99 18.89
CA GLN A 93 9.25 23.27 19.09
C GLN A 93 9.89 22.31 20.09
N LEU A 94 9.18 21.93 21.16
CA LEU A 94 9.66 20.92 22.10
C LEU A 94 9.79 19.56 21.42
N ALA A 95 8.80 19.16 20.64
CA ALA A 95 8.84 17.93 19.85
C ALA A 95 9.99 17.93 18.83
N ALA A 96 10.24 19.06 18.15
CA ALA A 96 11.33 19.21 17.20
C ALA A 96 12.70 19.13 17.88
N ARG A 97 12.89 19.76 19.05
CA ARG A 97 14.12 19.63 19.86
C ARG A 97 14.35 18.18 20.28
N TRP A 98 13.31 17.48 20.72
CA TRP A 98 13.39 16.07 21.04
C TRP A 98 13.76 15.23 19.81
N ALA A 99 13.14 15.50 18.65
CA ALA A 99 13.42 14.80 17.41
C ALA A 99 14.88 14.97 16.96
N LYS A 100 15.40 16.20 16.97
CA LYS A 100 16.82 16.50 16.66
C LYS A 100 17.79 15.75 17.56
N LYS A 101 17.44 15.54 18.84
CA LYS A 101 18.27 14.81 19.80
C LYS A 101 18.23 13.29 19.61
N ASN A 102 17.12 12.73 19.14
CA ASN A 102 16.87 11.29 19.18
C ASN A 102 16.80 10.61 17.80
N LEU A 103 16.62 11.36 16.71
CA LEU A 103 16.56 10.81 15.36
C LEU A 103 17.88 11.05 14.64
N PRO A 104 18.59 9.98 14.22
CA PRO A 104 19.83 10.13 13.49
C PRO A 104 19.57 10.78 12.13
N HIS A 105 20.39 11.77 11.76
CA HIS A 105 20.36 12.45 10.46
C HIS A 105 19.01 13.08 10.08
N ILE A 106 18.17 13.45 11.05
CA ILE A 106 16.99 14.26 10.75
C ILE A 106 17.42 15.59 10.14
N LYS A 107 16.83 15.91 8.99
CA LYS A 107 17.09 17.18 8.30
C LYS A 107 16.06 18.23 8.70
N GLN A 108 16.42 19.50 8.57
CA GLN A 108 15.52 20.60 8.93
C GLN A 108 14.27 20.59 8.04
N GLU A 109 14.39 20.19 6.78
CA GLU A 109 13.27 20.07 5.83
C GLU A 109 12.21 19.07 6.31
N ALA A 110 12.58 18.02 7.06
CA ALA A 110 11.61 17.10 7.66
C ALA A 110 10.76 17.77 8.75
N ILE A 111 11.40 18.64 9.53
CA ILE A 111 10.76 19.39 10.61
C ILE A 111 9.87 20.47 10.00
N ASP A 112 10.38 21.21 9.02
CA ASP A 112 9.63 22.27 8.34
C ASP A 112 8.40 21.71 7.63
N HIS A 113 8.53 20.54 6.98
CA HIS A 113 7.39 19.86 6.37
C HIS A 113 6.36 19.42 7.43
N ALA A 114 6.80 18.89 8.56
CA ALA A 114 5.87 18.55 9.65
C ALA A 114 5.17 19.78 10.24
N GLU A 115 5.84 20.93 10.33
CA GLU A 115 5.24 22.20 10.77
C GLU A 115 4.21 22.69 9.76
N ALA A 116 4.55 22.67 8.46
CA ALA A 116 3.65 23.07 7.39
C ALA A 116 2.36 22.25 7.36
N LEU A 117 2.43 20.94 7.66
CA LEU A 117 1.26 20.09 7.78
C LEU A 117 0.34 20.54 8.92
N ILE A 118 0.89 20.90 10.09
CA ILE A 118 0.07 21.39 11.22
C ILE A 118 -0.58 22.73 10.87
N ILE A 119 0.16 23.64 10.22
CA ILE A 119 -0.36 24.94 9.77
C ILE A 119 -1.52 24.74 8.79
N ALA A 120 -1.35 23.86 7.81
CA ALA A 120 -2.38 23.58 6.80
C ALA A 120 -3.69 23.06 7.41
N GLU A 121 -3.60 22.18 8.42
CA GLU A 121 -4.79 21.66 9.12
C GLU A 121 -5.45 22.73 10.00
N ASN A 122 -4.65 23.59 10.63
CA ASN A 122 -5.15 24.68 11.47
C ASN A 122 -5.87 25.76 10.64
N ASP A 123 -5.30 26.13 9.49
CA ASP A 123 -5.88 27.12 8.58
C ASP A 123 -7.08 26.55 7.80
N GLY A 124 -7.12 25.22 7.61
CA GLY A 124 -8.22 24.49 6.96
C GLY A 124 -9.54 24.47 7.74
N SER A 125 -9.53 24.85 9.03
CA SER A 125 -10.76 25.08 9.82
C SER A 125 -11.47 26.40 9.48
N ASN A 126 -10.92 27.21 8.58
CA ASN A 126 -11.52 28.45 8.10
C ASN A 126 -11.56 28.48 6.55
N GLN A 127 -12.23 27.49 5.93
CA GLN A 127 -12.61 27.65 4.52
C GLN A 127 -13.87 28.53 4.41
N PRO A 128 -13.83 29.68 3.70
CA PRO A 128 -15.05 30.31 3.21
C PRO A 128 -15.78 29.34 2.27
N GLN A 129 -17.07 29.13 2.51
CA GLN A 129 -17.93 28.36 1.64
C GLN A 129 -17.81 28.88 0.21
N VAL A 130 -17.23 28.06 -0.68
CA VAL A 130 -17.27 28.33 -2.12
C VAL A 130 -18.74 28.19 -2.54
N PRO A 131 -19.39 29.21 -3.13
CA PRO A 131 -20.78 29.10 -3.51
C PRO A 131 -20.93 28.00 -4.56
N THR A 132 -21.72 26.99 -4.22
CA THR A 132 -22.17 25.92 -5.12
C THR A 132 -22.73 26.55 -6.39
N ILE A 133 -21.97 26.50 -7.48
CA ILE A 133 -22.49 26.75 -8.81
C ILE A 133 -23.37 25.55 -9.15
N VAL A 134 -24.67 25.76 -9.05
CA VAL A 134 -25.71 24.81 -9.46
C VAL A 134 -25.55 24.55 -10.97
N GLN A 135 -25.05 23.36 -11.34
CA GLN A 135 -25.08 22.94 -12.74
C GLN A 135 -26.53 22.76 -13.20
N PRO A 136 -26.94 23.32 -14.35
CA PRO A 136 -28.27 23.11 -14.88
C PRO A 136 -28.45 21.66 -15.35
N ARG A 137 -29.44 21.02 -14.73
CA ARG A 137 -30.05 19.73 -15.03
C ARG A 137 -30.36 19.64 -16.54
N GLN A 138 -29.68 18.75 -17.26
CA GLN A 138 -30.06 18.40 -18.63
C GLN A 138 -31.48 17.85 -18.63
N ARG A 139 -32.35 18.52 -19.40
CA ARG A 139 -33.74 18.16 -19.62
C ARG A 139 -33.84 16.80 -20.30
N GLN A 140 -34.71 15.98 -19.74
CA GLN A 140 -35.39 14.86 -20.39
C GLN A 140 -35.92 15.29 -21.76
N GLN A 141 -35.69 14.46 -22.79
CA GLN A 141 -36.60 14.35 -23.91
C GLN A 141 -37.20 12.95 -23.88
N ALA A 142 -38.52 12.95 -23.68
CA ALA A 142 -39.39 11.80 -23.83
C ALA A 142 -39.98 11.79 -25.25
N ASN A 143 -40.43 10.59 -25.63
CA ASN A 143 -41.30 10.20 -26.74
C ASN A 143 -40.53 9.92 -28.05
N VAL A 144 -40.72 8.77 -28.69
CA VAL A 144 -42.02 8.33 -29.24
C VAL A 144 -42.22 6.82 -29.14
N THR A 145 -43.40 6.42 -28.64
CA THR A 145 -44.01 5.10 -28.81
C THR A 145 -44.80 5.09 -30.12
N VAL A 146 -44.55 4.13 -31.01
CA VAL A 146 -45.54 3.62 -31.96
C VAL A 146 -45.46 2.09 -31.91
N ALA A 147 -46.52 1.47 -31.42
CA ALA A 147 -46.79 0.06 -31.63
C ALA A 147 -47.77 -0.06 -32.81
N THR A 148 -47.53 -0.96 -33.75
CA THR A 148 -48.58 -1.82 -34.36
C THR A 148 -47.94 -3.07 -34.97
N MET A 149 -48.66 -4.16 -34.79
CA MET A 149 -48.36 -5.59 -34.90
C MET A 149 -48.14 -6.11 -36.32
N THR A 150 -47.41 -7.24 -36.44
CA THR A 150 -47.86 -8.36 -37.29
C THR A 150 -47.20 -9.68 -36.84
N GLU A 151 -48.02 -10.73 -36.80
CA GLU A 151 -47.77 -12.08 -36.26
C GLU A 151 -46.72 -12.91 -37.02
N GLY A 152 -46.11 -13.86 -36.31
CA GLY A 152 -45.21 -14.87 -36.88
C GLY A 152 -44.76 -15.95 -35.88
N THR A 153 -45.70 -16.82 -35.50
CA THR A 153 -45.59 -18.26 -35.16
C THR A 153 -44.21 -18.88 -34.83
N GLY A 154 -44.09 -19.43 -33.60
CA GLY A 154 -43.61 -20.81 -33.40
C GLY A 154 -42.29 -21.05 -32.61
N PRO A 155 -42.20 -22.06 -31.71
CA PRO A 155 -41.16 -22.19 -30.67
C PRO A 155 -40.21 -23.39 -30.83
N GLY A 156 -39.19 -23.51 -29.96
CA GLY A 156 -38.44 -24.75 -29.67
C GLY A 156 -36.92 -24.56 -29.75
N ILE A 157 -36.16 -24.53 -28.65
CA ILE A 157 -35.73 -25.63 -27.77
C ILE A 157 -34.55 -26.45 -28.37
N GLU A 158 -33.43 -26.32 -27.65
CA GLU A 158 -32.41 -27.33 -27.31
C GLU A 158 -31.25 -27.71 -28.24
N GLN A 159 -30.15 -27.98 -27.49
CA GLN A 159 -28.99 -28.83 -27.75
C GLN A 159 -27.83 -28.20 -28.54
N ALA A 160 -26.56 -28.41 -28.18
CA ALA A 160 -25.95 -29.10 -27.04
C ALA A 160 -24.43 -28.79 -27.08
N THR A 161 -23.78 -28.86 -25.91
CA THR A 161 -22.46 -29.51 -25.65
C THR A 161 -21.25 -29.13 -26.52
N GLN A 162 -20.03 -28.93 -26.02
CA GLN A 162 -19.28 -29.80 -25.11
C GLN A 162 -17.90 -29.14 -24.86
N GLY A 163 -17.35 -29.23 -23.65
CA GLY A 163 -15.97 -28.82 -23.38
C GLY A 163 -15.61 -28.63 -21.91
N ALA A 164 -16.10 -29.51 -21.02
CA ALA A 164 -15.63 -29.60 -19.64
C ALA A 164 -15.13 -31.02 -19.39
N HIS A 165 -13.91 -31.15 -18.86
CA HIS A 165 -13.30 -32.37 -18.34
C HIS A 165 -12.29 -32.01 -17.23
N PRO A 166 -12.02 -32.90 -16.26
CA PRO A 166 -12.67 -32.79 -14.95
C PRO A 166 -11.72 -32.71 -13.74
N LEU A 167 -12.31 -32.36 -12.61
CA LEU A 167 -11.84 -32.53 -11.23
C LEU A 167 -11.57 -34.02 -10.94
N VAL A 168 -10.35 -34.37 -10.52
CA VAL A 168 -10.03 -35.69 -9.97
C VAL A 168 -9.92 -35.58 -8.46
N GLN A 169 -10.81 -36.29 -7.75
CA GLN A 169 -10.77 -36.53 -6.31
C GLN A 169 -10.09 -37.89 -6.03
N GLY A 170 -9.18 -37.89 -5.06
CA GLY A 170 -9.01 -38.91 -4.00
C GLY A 170 -8.50 -40.32 -4.33
N GLU A 171 -7.35 -40.69 -3.74
CA GLU A 171 -7.10 -41.87 -2.85
C GLU A 171 -5.56 -42.12 -2.69
N PRO A 172 -5.06 -42.87 -1.68
CA PRO A 172 -5.00 -42.51 -0.26
C PRO A 172 -3.55 -42.55 0.32
N LEU A 173 -3.44 -42.11 1.58
CA LEU A 173 -2.29 -42.13 2.49
C LEU A 173 -1.44 -43.43 2.42
N LEU A 174 -0.13 -43.30 2.17
CA LEU A 174 0.87 -44.29 2.59
C LEU A 174 1.49 -43.82 3.90
N ALA A 175 1.12 -44.49 4.99
CA ALA A 175 1.71 -44.32 6.31
C ALA A 175 3.17 -44.76 6.29
N VAL A 176 4.08 -43.88 6.72
CA VAL A 176 5.47 -44.21 7.00
C VAL A 176 5.52 -44.79 8.41
N GLU A 177 5.89 -46.07 8.54
CA GLU A 177 6.13 -46.71 9.84
C GLU A 177 7.31 -46.05 10.57
N PRO A 178 7.25 -45.88 11.91
CA PRO A 178 8.38 -45.36 12.68
C PRO A 178 9.50 -46.41 12.84
N PRO A 179 10.77 -45.98 12.94
CA PRO A 179 11.91 -46.89 13.04
C PRO A 179 11.94 -47.61 14.40
N SER A 180 12.27 -48.91 14.35
CA SER A 180 12.45 -49.78 15.52
C SER A 180 13.69 -49.37 16.32
N GLU A 181 13.54 -49.15 17.62
CA GLU A 181 14.66 -49.01 18.55
C GLU A 181 15.46 -50.32 18.67
N PRO A 182 16.79 -50.28 18.68
CA PRO A 182 17.58 -51.47 19.01
C PRO A 182 17.55 -51.74 20.51
N ARG A 183 17.24 -52.99 20.88
CA ARG A 183 17.48 -53.54 22.22
C ARG A 183 18.94 -53.99 22.36
N ASN A 184 19.47 -53.72 23.56
CA ASN A 184 20.74 -54.08 24.21
C ASN A 184 21.94 -53.17 23.95
#